data_AF-L0PDV4-F1
#
_entry.id   AF-L0PDV4-F1
#
_cell.length_a   1.000
_cell.length_b   1.000
_cell.length_c   1.000
_cell.angle_alpha   90.00
_cell.angle_beta   90.00
_cell.angle_gamma   90.00
#
_symmetry.space_group_name_H-M   'P 1'
#
loop_
_entity.id
_entity.type
_entity.pdbx_description
1 polymer ?
#
loop_
_entity_poly.entity_id
_entity_poly.type
_entity_poly.pdbx_seq_one_letter_code
_entity_poly.pdbx_strand_id
1 'polypeptide(L)'
;MSFKDNINDYLDQKLPKTTLLRLYKNPSTCLSVFRLLPSLAKQFIFSLLYYPDPFPLDDFDLLVKENTRKQAQALDRLCRIHIFEKKNDHIYFTENFKNEFLVALMGGLL
;
A
#
# COMPACT_ATOMS: atom_id res chain seq x y z
N MET A 1 -14.88 -14.70 12.49
CA MET A 1 -13.74 -13.80 12.72
C MET A 1 -12.49 -14.52 12.22
N SER A 2 -11.95 -14.17 11.05
CA SER A 2 -10.79 -14.87 10.48
C SER A 2 -9.49 -14.24 11.00
N PHE A 3 -8.41 -15.01 11.16
CA PHE A 3 -7.10 -14.53 11.63
C PHE A 3 -6.57 -13.32 10.82
N LYS A 4 -6.90 -13.27 9.53
CA LYS A 4 -6.63 -12.14 8.62
C LYS A 4 -7.26 -10.83 9.07
N ASP A 5 -8.47 -10.87 9.63
CA ASP A 5 -9.19 -9.67 10.08
C ASP A 5 -8.50 -9.07 11.30
N ASN A 6 -7.96 -9.92 12.17
CA ASN A 6 -7.28 -9.52 13.40
C ASN A 6 -5.94 -8.81 13.10
N ILE A 7 -5.11 -9.35 12.19
CA ILE A 7 -3.84 -8.70 11.81
C ILE A 7 -4.09 -7.37 11.08
N ASN A 8 -5.09 -7.35 10.19
CA ASN A 8 -5.44 -6.14 9.47
C ASN A 8 -5.89 -5.03 10.43
N ASP A 9 -6.68 -5.36 11.45
CA ASP A 9 -7.08 -4.44 12.51
C ASP A 9 -5.88 -3.93 13.34
N TYR A 10 -4.92 -4.82 13.68
CA TYR A 10 -3.69 -4.41 14.37
C TYR A 10 -2.81 -3.45 13.57
N LEU A 11 -2.71 -3.65 12.26
CA LEU A 11 -1.97 -2.76 11.35
C LEU A 11 -2.68 -1.41 11.16
N ASP A 12 -4.01 -1.39 11.21
CA ASP A 12 -4.83 -0.19 10.94
C ASP A 12 -5.07 0.67 12.19
N GLN A 13 -5.21 0.08 13.38
CA GLN A 13 -5.65 0.81 14.59
C GLN A 13 -4.56 1.12 15.63
N LYS A 14 -3.40 0.44 15.64
CA LYS A 14 -2.52 0.45 16.84
C LYS A 14 -1.04 0.73 16.62
N LEU A 15 -0.55 0.80 15.39
CA LEU A 15 0.88 1.04 15.17
C LEU A 15 1.19 2.50 14.82
N PRO A 16 2.08 3.16 15.58
CA PRO A 16 2.57 4.47 15.19
C PRO A 16 3.38 4.38 13.90
N LYS A 17 3.34 5.45 13.09
CA LYS A 17 4.01 5.55 11.77
C LYS A 17 5.47 5.08 11.81
N THR A 18 6.19 5.46 12.86
CA THR A 18 7.60 5.12 13.08
C THR A 18 7.83 3.61 13.20
N THR A 19 6.89 2.88 13.79
CA THR A 19 6.98 1.41 13.91
C THR A 19 6.66 0.75 12.58
N LEU A 20 5.65 1.23 11.83
CA LEU A 20 5.35 0.73 10.48
C LEU A 20 6.52 0.92 9.52
N LEU A 21 7.14 2.11 9.51
CA LEU A 21 8.30 2.38 8.67
C LEU A 21 9.49 1.48 9.02
N ARG A 22 9.68 1.12 10.31
CA ARG A 22 10.70 0.13 10.71
C ARG A 22 10.38 -1.27 10.21
N LEU A 23 9.11 -1.67 10.24
CA LEU A 23 8.67 -2.96 9.70
C LEU A 23 8.89 -3.05 8.19
N TYR A 24 8.69 -1.94 7.47
CA TYR A 24 8.92 -1.86 6.03
C TYR A 24 10.37 -1.86 5.61
N LYS A 25 11.34 -1.80 6.54
CA LYS A 25 12.75 -2.05 6.25
C LYS A 25 13.07 -3.53 5.96
N ASN A 26 12.12 -4.44 6.21
CA ASN A 26 12.31 -5.85 5.92
C ASN A 26 11.46 -6.24 4.70
N PRO A 27 12.09 -6.71 3.61
CA PRO A 27 11.37 -7.09 2.39
C PRO A 27 10.33 -8.20 2.66
N SER A 28 10.62 -9.12 3.59
CA SER A 28 9.69 -10.20 3.97
C SER A 28 8.42 -9.66 4.61
N THR A 29 8.51 -8.58 5.37
CA THR A 29 7.37 -7.94 6.03
C THR A 29 6.53 -7.17 5.01
N CYS A 30 7.16 -6.43 4.08
CA CYS A 30 6.46 -5.77 2.98
C CYS A 30 5.62 -6.77 2.17
N LEU A 31 6.20 -7.92 1.82
CA LEU A 31 5.50 -8.97 1.09
C LEU A 31 4.38 -9.61 1.91
N SER A 32 4.60 -9.80 3.22
CA SER A 32 3.58 -10.34 4.13
C SER A 32 2.37 -9.40 4.26
N VAL A 33 2.60 -8.09 4.42
CA VAL A 33 1.53 -7.08 4.41
C VAL A 33 0.79 -7.09 3.08
N PHE A 34 1.51 -7.10 1.96
CA PHE A 34 0.91 -7.18 0.63
C PHE A 34 -0.03 -8.39 0.47
N ARG A 35 0.33 -9.57 0.99
CA ARG A 35 -0.53 -10.77 0.92
C ARG A 35 -1.86 -10.61 1.69
N LEU A 36 -1.87 -9.81 2.75
CA LEU A 36 -3.04 -9.56 3.62
C LEU A 36 -3.99 -8.49 3.07
N LEU A 37 -3.56 -7.72 2.07
CA LEU A 37 -4.37 -6.68 1.43
C LEU A 37 -5.51 -7.28 0.57
N PRO A 38 -6.62 -6.54 0.39
CA PRO A 38 -7.67 -6.90 -0.56
C PRO A 38 -7.15 -6.79 -2.01
N SER A 39 -7.75 -7.53 -2.94
CA SER A 39 -7.30 -7.58 -4.35
C SER A 39 -7.21 -6.19 -5.00
N LEU A 40 -8.15 -5.29 -4.67
CA LEU A 40 -8.16 -3.93 -5.21
C LEU A 40 -6.93 -3.12 -4.79
N ALA A 41 -6.54 -3.20 -3.51
CA ALA A 41 -5.36 -2.51 -3.00
C ALA A 41 -4.06 -3.04 -3.64
N LYS A 42 -4.00 -4.36 -3.92
CA LYS A 42 -2.86 -4.97 -4.64
C LYS A 42 -2.75 -4.43 -6.06
N GLN A 43 -3.88 -4.25 -6.75
CA GLN A 43 -3.91 -3.69 -8.10
C GLN A 43 -3.33 -2.27 -8.09
N PHE A 44 -3.73 -1.41 -7.15
CA PHE A 44 -3.17 -0.06 -7.03
C PHE A 44 -1.68 -0.06 -6.76
N ILE A 45 -1.20 -0.92 -5.86
CA ILE A 45 0.22 -1.08 -5.60
C ILE A 45 0.95 -1.40 -6.90
N PHE A 46 0.51 -2.38 -7.69
CA PHE A 46 1.17 -2.73 -8.94
C PHE A 46 1.07 -1.65 -10.02
N SER A 47 -0.07 -0.97 -10.16
CA SER A 47 -0.24 0.13 -11.11
C SER A 47 0.71 1.29 -10.82
N LEU A 48 0.88 1.63 -9.53
CA LEU A 48 1.72 2.76 -9.12
C LEU A 48 3.18 2.36 -8.85
N LEU A 49 3.49 1.06 -8.71
CA LEU A 49 4.85 0.59 -8.45
C LEU A 49 5.81 1.02 -9.56
N TYR A 50 5.35 0.93 -10.81
CA TYR A 50 6.14 1.26 -12.00
C TYR A 50 5.82 2.64 -12.56
N TYR A 51 4.91 3.38 -11.93
CA TYR A 51 4.57 4.73 -12.36
C TYR A 51 5.70 5.69 -11.93
N PRO A 52 6.27 6.47 -12.86
CA PRO A 52 7.47 7.29 -12.59
C PRO A 52 7.15 8.56 -11.80
N ASP A 53 5.96 9.12 -11.99
CA ASP A 53 5.55 10.42 -11.45
C ASP A 53 4.56 10.26 -10.28
N PRO A 54 4.31 11.30 -9.48
CA PRO A 54 3.20 11.27 -8.53
C PRO A 54 1.86 11.18 -9.27
N PHE A 55 0.97 10.32 -8.79
CA PHE A 55 -0.29 10.04 -9.48
C PHE A 55 -1.40 11.00 -9.03
N PRO A 56 -2.12 11.69 -9.95
CA PRO A 56 -3.18 12.63 -9.57
C PRO A 56 -4.35 11.94 -8.84
N LEU A 57 -4.92 12.58 -7.81
CA LEU A 57 -6.07 12.00 -7.10
C LEU A 57 -7.32 11.92 -7.96
N ASP A 58 -7.56 12.91 -8.83
CA ASP A 58 -8.68 12.92 -9.79
C ASP A 58 -8.65 11.74 -10.76
N ASP A 59 -7.45 11.33 -11.21
CA ASP A 59 -7.30 10.20 -12.14
C ASP A 59 -7.44 8.84 -11.45
N PHE A 60 -7.61 8.81 -10.12
CA PHE A 60 -7.70 7.56 -9.38
C PHE A 60 -8.99 6.79 -9.71
N ASP A 61 -10.07 7.49 -10.07
CA ASP A 61 -11.31 6.89 -10.58
C ASP A 61 -11.15 6.22 -11.94
N LEU A 62 -10.10 6.53 -12.70
CA LEU A 62 -9.81 5.84 -13.95
C LEU A 62 -9.23 4.44 -13.75
N LEU A 63 -8.66 4.15 -12.57
CA LEU A 63 -8.05 2.86 -12.27
C LEU A 63 -9.09 1.74 -12.09
N VAL A 64 -10.35 2.07 -11.75
CA VAL A 64 -11.43 1.09 -11.53
C VAL A 64 -12.78 1.65 -11.96
N LYS A 65 -13.37 1.10 -13.03
CA LYS A 65 -14.62 1.60 -13.63
C LYS A 65 -15.91 1.44 -12.81
N GLU A 66 -16.00 0.47 -11.89
CA GLU A 66 -17.32 -0.01 -11.41
C GLU A 66 -17.50 0.01 -9.88
N ASN A 67 -16.57 0.58 -9.08
CA ASN A 67 -16.69 0.51 -7.61
C ASN A 67 -15.97 1.62 -6.82
N THR A 68 -16.33 2.89 -7.07
CA THR A 68 -15.77 4.10 -6.42
C THR A 68 -15.69 4.00 -4.88
N ARG A 69 -16.71 3.43 -4.22
CA ARG A 69 -16.69 3.27 -2.75
C ARG A 69 -15.62 2.29 -2.27
N LYS A 70 -15.46 1.14 -2.93
CA LYS A 70 -14.44 0.15 -2.55
C LYS A 70 -13.03 0.66 -2.88
N GLN A 71 -12.89 1.43 -3.96
CA GLN A 71 -11.66 2.11 -4.32
C GLN A 71 -11.26 3.12 -3.25
N ALA A 72 -12.17 4.01 -2.84
CA ALA A 72 -11.91 4.97 -1.77
C ALA A 72 -11.49 4.26 -0.46
N GLN A 73 -12.17 3.18 -0.09
CA GLN A 73 -11.82 2.38 1.10
C GLN A 73 -10.44 1.73 0.99
N ALA A 74 -10.09 1.18 -0.18
CA ALA A 74 -8.78 0.58 -0.42
C ALA A 74 -7.67 1.64 -0.40
N LEU A 75 -7.90 2.81 -1.00
CA LEU A 75 -6.96 3.93 -0.98
C LEU A 75 -6.75 4.49 0.44
N ASP A 76 -7.84 4.69 1.19
CA ASP A 76 -7.79 5.14 2.59
C ASP A 76 -6.93 4.17 3.42
N ARG A 77 -7.18 2.88 3.26
CA ARG A 77 -6.40 1.84 3.93
C ARG A 77 -4.92 1.87 3.56
N LEU A 78 -4.58 2.02 2.28
CA LEU A 78 -3.19 2.11 1.82
C LEU A 78 -2.46 3.33 2.40
N CYS A 79 -3.20 4.44 2.61
CA CYS A 79 -2.67 5.64 3.27
C CYS A 79 -2.46 5.43 4.78
N ARG A 80 -3.40 4.75 5.47
CA ARG A 80 -3.30 4.46 6.91
C ARG A 80 -2.07 3.63 7.24
N ILE A 81 -1.77 2.63 6.41
CA ILE A 81 -0.60 1.79 6.59
C ILE A 81 0.68 2.38 5.99
N HIS A 82 0.69 3.62 5.50
CA HIS A 82 1.88 4.28 4.96
C HIS A 82 2.54 3.62 3.74
N ILE A 83 1.74 2.92 2.91
CA ILE A 83 2.21 2.48 1.58
C ILE A 83 2.12 3.64 0.59
N PHE A 84 1.04 4.41 0.67
CA PHE A 84 0.83 5.63 -0.09
C PHE A 84 0.75 6.85 0.83
N GLU A 85 1.13 8.00 0.30
CA GLU A 85 0.99 9.29 0.95
C GLU A 85 0.24 10.25 0.03
N LYS A 86 -0.75 10.96 0.57
CA LYS A 86 -1.47 12.02 -0.15
C LYS A 86 -0.83 13.35 0.16
N LYS A 87 -0.39 14.08 -0.86
CA LYS A 87 0.19 15.41 -0.73
C LYS A 87 -0.17 16.25 -1.96
N ASN A 88 -0.61 17.49 -1.75
CA ASN A 88 -0.92 18.45 -2.83
C ASN A 88 -1.80 17.83 -3.93
N ASP A 89 -2.84 17.11 -3.55
CA ASP A 89 -3.77 16.43 -4.45
C ASP A 89 -3.17 15.29 -5.31
N HIS A 90 -1.97 14.83 -4.96
CA HIS A 90 -1.31 13.70 -5.60
C HIS A 90 -1.05 12.57 -4.61
N ILE A 91 -1.00 11.36 -5.14
CA ILE A 91 -0.59 10.14 -4.45
C ILE A 91 0.88 9.87 -4.74
N TYR A 92 1.65 9.73 -3.67
CA TYR A 92 3.05 9.33 -3.69
C TYR A 92 3.18 7.91 -3.16
N PHE A 93 4.02 7.12 -3.82
CA PHE A 93 4.45 5.84 -3.26
C PHE A 93 5.56 6.11 -2.24
N THR A 94 5.39 5.66 -0.99
CA THR A 94 6.45 5.71 0.03
C THR A 94 7.70 4.97 -0.45
N GLU A 95 8.81 5.69 -0.63
CA GLU A 95 10.06 5.16 -1.20
C GLU A 95 10.60 3.95 -0.44
N ASN A 96 10.57 3.99 0.91
CA ASN A 96 10.99 2.88 1.75
C ASN A 96 10.21 1.59 1.46
N PHE A 97 8.88 1.68 1.33
CA PHE A 97 8.09 0.49 1.01
C PHE A 97 8.35 0.05 -0.43
N LYS A 98 8.39 0.99 -1.39
CA LYS A 98 8.59 0.70 -2.82
C LYS A 98 9.88 -0.10 -3.05
N ASN A 99 11.00 0.38 -2.50
CA ASN A 99 12.31 -0.25 -2.68
C ASN A 99 12.36 -1.65 -2.05
N GLU A 100 11.95 -1.78 -0.80
CA GLU A 100 11.96 -3.06 -0.09
C GLU A 100 10.97 -4.07 -0.67
N PHE A 101 9.84 -3.59 -1.20
CA PHE A 101 8.87 -4.43 -1.89
C PHE A 101 9.40 -4.93 -3.24
N LEU A 102 10.11 -4.08 -4.01
CA LEU A 102 10.79 -4.52 -5.24
C LEU A 102 11.87 -5.57 -4.95
N VAL A 103 12.68 -5.37 -3.91
CA VAL A 103 13.65 -6.38 -3.45
C VAL A 103 12.96 -7.69 -3.09
N ALA A 104 11.82 -7.63 -2.39
CA ALA A 104 11.04 -8.81 -2.05
C ALA A 104 10.48 -9.56 -3.28
N LEU A 105 10.04 -8.83 -4.31
CA LEU A 105 9.54 -9.41 -5.56
C LEU A 105 10.67 -10.06 -6.39
N MET A 106 11.86 -9.46 -6.37
CA MET A 106 13.04 -9.93 -7.09
C MET A 106 13.82 -11.02 -6.33
N GLY A 107 13.36 -11.44 -5.16
CA GLY A 107 13.96 -12.54 -4.40
C GLY A 107 15.14 -12.16 -3.50
N GLY A 108 15.32 -10.88 -3.17
CA GLY A 108 16.34 -10.43 -2.20
C GLY A 108 17.75 -10.26 -2.78
N LEU A 109 17.87 -10.02 -4.08
CA LEU A 109 19.14 -10.07 -4.82
C LEU A 109 19.74 -8.67 -5.12
N LEU A 110 19.46 -7.66 -4.28
CA LEU A 110 20.07 -6.33 -4.36
C LEU A 110 20.70 -5.92 -3.03
#